data_AF-A0A2D5BR98-F1
#
_entry.id   AF-A0A2D5BR98-F1
#
_cell.length_a   1.000
_cell.length_b   1.000
_cell.length_c   1.000
_cell.angle_alpha   90.00
_cell.angle_beta   90.00
_cell.angle_gamma   90.00
#
_symmetry.space_group_name_H-M   'P 1'
#
loop_
_entity.id
_entity.type
_entity.pdbx_description
1 polymer ?
#
loop_
_entity_poly.entity_id
_entity_poly.type
_entity_poly.pdbx_seq_one_letter_code
_entity_poly.pdbx_strand_id
1 'polypeptide(L)'
;MDLGNFSVSLTVKDLAASRAFYEKLGFVMFADTTAQNYLILQNGATTVGLFQGMFEKNMLTFNPGWTNKAQPLESFTDVRDIQQTLVSRGIQPLVRADEASSGPASLVLVDP
;
A
#
# COMPACT_ATOMS: atom_id res chain seq x y z
N MET A 1 10.33 13.02 8.47
CA MET A 1 9.66 12.36 7.34
C MET A 1 8.38 11.78 7.90
N ASP A 2 7.25 12.28 7.42
CA ASP A 2 5.95 11.68 7.68
C ASP A 2 5.56 10.87 6.44
N LEU A 3 5.31 9.58 6.62
CA LEU A 3 5.01 8.65 5.54
C LEU A 3 3.51 8.56 5.24
N GLY A 4 2.67 9.14 6.11
CA GLY A 4 1.21 9.09 5.98
C GLY A 4 0.64 7.68 6.13
N ASN A 5 -0.52 7.47 5.49
CA ASN A 5 -1.21 6.19 5.51
C ASN A 5 -0.47 5.13 4.67
N PHE A 6 -0.48 3.88 5.13
CA PHE A 6 0.16 2.78 4.42
C PHE A 6 -0.63 1.48 4.53
N SER A 7 -0.29 0.54 3.67
CA SER A 7 -0.75 -0.85 3.74
C SER A 7 0.41 -1.81 3.60
N VAL A 8 0.28 -2.99 4.20
CA VAL A 8 1.16 -4.13 3.91
C VAL A 8 0.57 -4.92 2.74
N SER A 9 1.33 -5.03 1.67
CA SER A 9 1.00 -5.81 0.48
C SER A 9 1.62 -7.19 0.62
N LEU A 10 0.78 -8.20 0.81
CA LEU A 10 1.16 -9.57 1.09
C LEU A 10 1.08 -10.42 -0.18
N THR A 11 2.15 -11.14 -0.49
CA THR A 11 2.12 -12.16 -1.54
C THR A 11 1.47 -13.43 -0.99
N VAL A 12 0.40 -13.88 -1.63
CA VAL A 12 -0.38 -15.05 -1.20
C VAL A 12 -0.45 -16.10 -2.31
N LYS A 13 -0.46 -17.38 -1.92
CA LYS A 13 -0.54 -18.49 -2.87
C LYS A 13 -1.97 -18.76 -3.36
N ASP A 14 -2.94 -18.53 -2.49
CA ASP A 14 -4.37 -18.71 -2.74
C ASP A 14 -5.12 -17.52 -2.11
N LEU A 15 -5.62 -16.65 -2.98
CA LEU A 15 -6.28 -15.41 -2.61
C LEU A 15 -7.58 -15.66 -1.83
N ALA A 16 -8.34 -16.69 -2.20
CA ALA A 16 -9.60 -17.03 -1.54
C ALA A 16 -9.35 -17.61 -0.14
N ALA A 17 -8.38 -18.53 -0.02
CA ALA A 17 -8.00 -19.10 1.27
C ALA A 17 -7.43 -18.03 2.22
N SER A 18 -6.57 -17.13 1.72
CA SER A 18 -6.03 -16.03 2.52
C SER A 18 -7.10 -15.04 2.93
N ARG A 19 -8.02 -14.66 2.03
CA ARG A 19 -9.18 -13.81 2.37
C ARG A 19 -9.97 -14.41 3.53
N ALA A 20 -10.35 -15.68 3.43
CA ALA A 20 -11.13 -16.37 4.47
C ALA A 20 -10.37 -16.43 5.82
N PHE A 21 -9.04 -16.52 5.78
CA PHE A 21 -8.22 -16.43 6.99
C PHE A 21 -8.30 -15.04 7.63
N TYR A 22 -8.11 -13.96 6.86
CA TYR A 22 -8.16 -12.59 7.40
C TYR A 22 -9.57 -12.19 7.86
N GLU A 23 -10.63 -12.66 7.20
CA GLU A 23 -12.01 -12.44 7.64
C GLU A 23 -12.26 -13.03 9.03
N LYS A 24 -11.66 -14.18 9.38
CA LYS A 24 -11.72 -14.75 10.75
C LYS A 24 -11.03 -13.87 11.80
N LEU A 25 -10.06 -13.05 11.38
CA LEU A 25 -9.40 -12.06 12.25
C LEU A 25 -10.19 -10.75 12.35
N GLY A 26 -11.39 -10.68 11.77
CA GLY A 26 -12.24 -9.49 11.78
C GLY A 26 -11.91 -8.46 10.69
N PHE A 27 -11.08 -8.81 9.71
CA PHE A 27 -10.90 -7.96 8.54
C PHE A 27 -12.13 -7.99 7.64
N VAL A 28 -12.45 -6.84 7.05
CA VAL A 28 -13.55 -6.67 6.10
C VAL A 28 -13.04 -6.22 4.75
N MET A 29 -13.78 -6.55 3.69
CA MET A 29 -13.47 -6.12 2.34
C MET A 29 -13.54 -4.58 2.24
N PHE A 30 -12.45 -3.97 1.77
CA PHE A 30 -12.38 -2.54 1.48
C PHE A 30 -12.40 -2.26 -0.02
N ALA A 31 -11.67 -3.06 -0.82
CA ALA A 31 -11.72 -3.02 -2.28
C ALA A 31 -11.62 -4.42 -2.87
N ASP A 32 -12.61 -4.80 -3.68
CA ASP A 32 -12.62 -6.07 -4.41
C ASP A 32 -12.09 -5.88 -5.84
N THR A 33 -10.90 -6.41 -6.05
CA THR A 33 -10.19 -6.38 -7.33
C THR A 33 -9.75 -7.79 -7.71
N THR A 34 -10.51 -8.81 -7.27
CA THR A 34 -10.18 -10.23 -7.45
C THR A 34 -9.99 -10.61 -8.92
N ALA A 35 -10.67 -9.93 -9.85
CA ALA A 35 -10.45 -10.07 -11.30
C ALA A 35 -9.01 -9.71 -11.74
N GLN A 36 -8.28 -8.95 -10.94
CA GLN A 36 -6.88 -8.57 -11.15
C GLN A 36 -5.93 -9.31 -10.19
N ASN A 37 -6.38 -10.39 -9.55
CA ASN A 37 -5.62 -11.22 -8.59
C ASN A 37 -5.20 -10.51 -7.28
N TYR A 38 -5.90 -9.47 -6.86
CA TYR A 38 -5.69 -8.89 -5.53
C TYR A 38 -6.96 -8.36 -4.88
N LEU A 39 -6.92 -8.09 -3.59
CA LEU A 39 -7.99 -7.42 -2.86
C LEU A 39 -7.42 -6.68 -1.65
N ILE A 40 -8.14 -5.65 -1.18
CA ILE A 40 -7.74 -4.86 -0.01
C ILE A 40 -8.71 -5.13 1.13
N LEU A 41 -8.17 -5.46 2.29
CA LEU A 41 -8.93 -5.70 3.52
C LEU A 41 -8.53 -4.71 4.62
N GLN A 42 -9.47 -4.42 5.52
CA GLN A 42 -9.24 -3.55 6.66
C GLN A 42 -9.78 -4.12 7.98
N ASN A 43 -9.06 -3.84 9.07
CA ASN A 43 -9.52 -4.03 10.44
C ASN A 43 -9.17 -2.77 11.24
N GLY A 44 -10.16 -1.92 11.52
CA GLY A 44 -9.94 -0.62 12.15
C GLY A 44 -9.01 0.28 11.33
N ALA A 45 -7.84 0.61 11.88
CA ALA A 45 -6.82 1.41 11.20
C ALA A 45 -5.86 0.56 10.33
N THR A 46 -5.88 -0.76 10.47
CA THR A 46 -4.96 -1.66 9.78
C THR A 46 -5.47 -1.98 8.38
N THR A 47 -4.63 -1.78 7.37
CA THR A 47 -4.93 -2.13 5.97
C THR A 47 -3.92 -3.16 5.47
N VAL A 48 -4.43 -4.23 4.86
CA VAL A 48 -3.62 -5.25 4.18
C VAL A 48 -4.13 -5.43 2.75
N GLY A 49 -3.23 -5.53 1.79
CA GLY A 49 -3.54 -5.98 0.45
C GLY A 49 -3.07 -7.42 0.28
N LEU A 50 -3.91 -8.28 -0.27
CA LEU A 50 -3.57 -9.67 -0.60
C LEU A 50 -3.40 -9.77 -2.12
N PHE A 51 -2.24 -10.21 -2.59
CA PHE A 51 -1.89 -10.24 -4.01
C PHE A 51 -1.40 -11.64 -4.39
N GLN A 52 -2.02 -12.25 -5.39
CA GLN A 52 -1.68 -13.61 -5.83
C GLN A 52 -0.84 -13.58 -7.12
N GLY A 53 0.37 -14.12 -7.04
CA GLY A 53 1.25 -14.30 -8.21
C GLY A 53 1.76 -13.00 -8.86
N MET A 54 1.70 -11.87 -8.14
CA MET A 54 2.11 -10.56 -8.68
C MET A 54 3.55 -10.17 -8.32
N PHE A 55 4.07 -10.66 -7.20
CA PHE A 55 5.42 -10.36 -6.72
C PHE A 55 5.88 -11.41 -5.71
N GLU A 56 7.19 -11.53 -5.52
CA GLU A 56 7.81 -12.59 -4.71
C GLU A 56 7.97 -12.22 -3.23
N LYS A 57 8.09 -10.92 -2.91
CA LYS A 57 8.29 -10.42 -1.56
C LYS A 57 7.14 -9.53 -1.12
N ASN A 58 6.83 -9.55 0.17
CA ASN A 58 5.89 -8.59 0.75
C ASN A 58 6.42 -7.16 0.56
N MET A 59 5.50 -6.20 0.52
CA MET A 59 5.84 -4.81 0.23
C MET A 59 5.08 -3.87 1.15
N LEU A 60 5.63 -2.68 1.36
CA LEU A 60 4.95 -1.59 2.02
C LEU A 60 4.52 -0.57 0.97
N THR A 61 3.23 -0.28 0.90
CA THR A 61 2.69 0.73 -0.02
C THR A 61 2.27 1.96 0.77
N PHE A 62 2.91 3.09 0.51
CA PHE A 62 2.64 4.35 1.17
C PHE A 62 1.78 5.25 0.29
N ASN A 63 0.68 5.75 0.86
CA ASN A 63 -0.32 6.58 0.20
C ASN A 63 -0.49 7.86 1.02
N PRO A 64 0.52 8.74 1.06
CA PRO A 64 0.44 9.99 1.79
C PRO A 64 -0.71 10.85 1.23
N GLY A 65 -1.32 11.65 2.10
CA GLY A 65 -2.46 12.49 1.74
C GLY A 65 -3.82 11.81 1.76
N TRP A 66 -3.86 10.54 2.15
CA TRP A 66 -5.12 9.81 2.37
C TRP A 66 -5.24 9.37 3.82
N THR A 67 -6.45 9.40 4.35
CA THR A 67 -6.81 8.64 5.56
C THR A 67 -6.91 7.15 5.23
N ASN A 68 -6.97 6.30 6.27
CA ASN A 68 -7.27 4.88 6.11
C ASN A 68 -8.66 4.61 5.50
N LYS A 69 -9.53 5.61 5.33
CA LYS A 69 -10.84 5.47 4.67
C LYS A 69 -10.84 5.98 3.23
N ALA A 70 -9.68 6.13 2.61
CA ALA A 70 -9.51 6.74 1.28
C ALA A 70 -10.21 8.11 1.16
N GLN A 71 -10.09 8.94 2.21
CA GLN A 71 -10.47 10.35 2.17
C GLN A 71 -9.22 11.23 2.10
N PRO A 72 -9.20 12.31 1.30
CA PRO A 72 -8.07 13.20 1.20
C PRO A 72 -7.82 13.94 2.52
N LEU A 73 -6.55 14.26 2.80
CA LEU A 73 -6.12 15.09 3.92
C LEU A 73 -5.86 16.52 3.44
N GLU A 74 -6.14 17.51 4.29
CA GLU A 74 -5.84 18.92 4.01
C GLU A 74 -4.34 19.22 3.96
N SER A 75 -3.53 18.47 4.72
CA SER A 75 -2.09 18.64 4.80
C SER A 75 -1.38 17.29 4.98
N PHE A 76 -0.31 17.10 4.22
CA PHE A 76 0.55 15.91 4.23
C PHE A 76 1.88 16.22 3.53
N THR A 77 2.89 15.36 3.71
CA THR A 77 4.13 15.44 2.90
C THR A 77 3.90 14.75 1.56
N ASP A 78 4.17 15.43 0.45
CA ASP A 78 3.97 14.84 -0.88
C ASP A 78 4.86 13.60 -1.07
N VAL A 79 4.33 12.59 -1.77
CA VAL A 79 5.05 11.34 -2.03
C VAL A 79 6.38 11.56 -2.78
N ARG A 80 6.48 12.64 -3.58
CA ARG A 80 7.68 13.02 -4.34
C ARG A 80 8.78 13.51 -3.39
N ASP A 81 8.43 14.30 -2.38
CA ASP A 81 9.37 14.76 -1.35
C ASP A 81 9.86 13.59 -0.47
N ILE A 82 8.94 12.67 -0.14
CA ILE A 82 9.27 11.42 0.56
C ILE A 82 10.24 10.59 -0.27
N GLN A 83 9.94 10.38 -1.56
CA GLN A 83 10.79 9.65 -2.49
C GLN A 83 12.19 10.23 -2.56
N GLN A 84 12.33 11.55 -2.73
CA GLN A 84 13.64 12.21 -2.78
C GLN A 84 14.44 11.99 -1.50
N THR A 85 13.78 12.09 -0.34
CA THR A 85 14.40 11.85 0.97
C THR A 85 14.82 10.39 1.16
N LEU A 86 14.07 9.42 0.63
CA LEU A 86 14.43 8.00 0.67
C LEU A 86 15.65 7.70 -0.21
N VAL A 87 15.64 8.22 -1.44
CA VAL A 87 16.76 8.07 -2.39
C VAL A 87 18.03 8.68 -1.83
N SER A 88 17.97 9.85 -1.20
CA SER A 88 19.14 10.48 -0.57
C SER A 88 19.71 9.68 0.60
N ARG A 89 18.94 8.73 1.15
CA ARG A 89 19.35 7.82 2.23
C ARG A 89 19.75 6.42 1.72
N GLY A 90 19.85 6.25 0.40
CA GLY A 90 20.21 4.97 -0.21
C GLY A 90 19.07 3.95 -0.29
N ILE A 91 17.82 4.35 -0.02
CA ILE A 91 16.65 3.49 -0.15
C ILE A 91 16.01 3.74 -1.53
N GLN A 92 15.93 2.70 -2.36
CA GLN A 92 15.33 2.78 -3.69
C GLN A 92 13.90 2.22 -3.66
N PRO A 93 12.86 3.05 -3.88
CA PRO A 93 11.50 2.54 -4.02
C PRO A 93 11.36 1.64 -5.24
N LEU A 94 10.60 0.56 -5.10
CA LEU A 94 10.24 -0.34 -6.20
C LEU A 94 9.27 0.36 -7.17
N VAL A 95 8.27 1.05 -6.62
CA VAL A 95 7.36 1.91 -7.37
C VAL A 95 7.61 3.35 -6.95
N ARG A 96 7.75 4.21 -7.95
CA ARG A 96 8.11 5.62 -7.82
C ARG A 96 6.98 6.50 -8.34
N ALA A 97 6.81 7.66 -7.71
CA ALA A 97 5.98 8.72 -8.27
C ALA A 97 6.76 9.48 -9.34
N ASP A 98 6.07 9.86 -10.41
CA ASP A 98 6.61 10.78 -11.41
C ASP A 98 6.75 12.18 -10.80
N GLU A 99 7.98 12.68 -10.71
CA GLU A 99 8.32 13.95 -10.07
C GLU A 99 7.78 15.16 -10.85
N ALA A 100 7.45 15.00 -12.15
CA ALA A 100 6.82 16.06 -12.95
C ALA A 100 5.28 16.04 -12.85
N SER A 101 4.69 14.97 -12.30
CA SER A 101 3.24 14.83 -12.19
C SER A 101 2.67 15.55 -10.97
N SER A 102 1.36 15.80 -10.97
CA SER A 102 0.60 16.29 -9.81
C SER A 102 -0.60 15.38 -9.53
N GLY A 103 -1.17 15.50 -8.34
CA GLY A 103 -2.30 14.67 -7.92
C GLY A 103 -1.88 13.36 -7.24
N PRO A 104 -2.85 12.45 -7.02
CA PRO A 104 -2.64 11.24 -6.22
C PRO A 104 -1.53 10.35 -6.79
N ALA A 105 -0.65 9.91 -5.90
CA ALA A 105 0.42 8.97 -6.22
C ALA A 105 0.81 8.19 -4.96
N SER A 106 1.51 7.08 -5.15
CA SER A 106 2.00 6.22 -4.08
C SER A 106 3.44 5.81 -4.35
N LEU A 107 4.09 5.26 -3.33
CA LEU A 107 5.38 4.58 -3.49
C LEU A 107 5.32 3.21 -2.84
N VAL A 108 6.15 2.30 -3.34
CA VAL A 108 6.24 0.92 -2.82
C VAL A 108 7.68 0.64 -2.41
N LEU A 109 7.85 0.13 -1.19
CA LEU A 109 9.13 -0.32 -0.65
C LEU A 109 9.13 -1.84 -0.45
N VAL A 110 10.29 -2.43 -0.66
CA VAL A 110 10.62 -3.83 -0.32
C VAL A 110 11.79 -3.77 0.65
N ASP A 111 11.71 -4.47 1.78
CA ASP A 111 12.83 -4.58 2.71
C ASP A 111 13.89 -5.57 2.19
N PRO A 112 15.15 -5.50 2.69
CA PRO A 112 16.24 -6.36 2.26
C PRO A 112 15.95 -7.87 2.34
#